data_AF-A0A498K141-F1
#
_entry.id   AF-A0A498K141-F1
#
_cell.length_a   1.000
_cell.length_b   1.000
_cell.length_c   1.000
_cell.angle_alpha   90.00
_cell.angle_beta   90.00
_cell.angle_gamma   90.00
#
_symmetry.space_group_name_H-M   'P 1'
#
loop_
_entity.id
_entity.type
_entity.pdbx_description
1 polymer ?
#
loop_
_entity_poly.entity_id
_entity_poly.type
_entity_poly.pdbx_seq_one_letter_code
_entity_poly.pdbx_strand_id
1 'polypeptide(L)'
;MDNHSLVLCGFHFKPTDQELIHHFLRDFLTNRQLLLLQPYNTIIQECNLFGNRSEPSEIWEAYEGGAQLTDQSLYFFSELKKLNPMGSHIDRKIGSGGTWNIGKAVATWVNGTDGSPSPIGLKRTFCYKNEGSEDNGRWLLDEYSLFASHRKNYRDSRYDFDYVLCRLRKKDGSLNKRKCSTSEDQATSSKKKKCDDE
;
A
#
# COMPACT_ATOMS: atom_id res chain seq x y z
N MET A 1 13.88 -25.10 20.04
CA MET A 1 12.88 -24.64 21.03
C MET A 1 11.76 -24.07 20.21
N ASP A 2 10.76 -24.91 19.99
CA ASP A 2 9.71 -24.69 19.01
C ASP A 2 8.79 -23.56 19.49
N ASN A 3 8.84 -22.43 18.78
CA ASN A 3 8.00 -21.28 19.02
C ASN A 3 6.59 -21.63 18.51
N HIS A 4 5.84 -22.39 19.32
CA HIS A 4 4.46 -22.68 19.03
C HIS A 4 3.69 -21.36 18.97
N SER A 5 3.33 -20.97 17.74
CA SER A 5 2.43 -19.88 17.44
C SER A 5 1.32 -19.83 18.49
N LEU A 6 1.23 -18.72 19.24
CA LEU A 6 0.17 -18.48 20.24
C LEU A 6 -1.22 -18.34 19.60
N VAL A 7 -1.33 -18.54 18.28
CA VAL A 7 -2.57 -18.55 17.53
C VAL A 7 -3.15 -19.95 17.57
N LEU A 8 -4.34 -20.08 18.17
CA LEU A 8 -5.09 -21.33 18.19
C LEU A 8 -5.34 -21.84 16.77
N CYS A 9 -5.21 -23.16 16.58
CA CYS A 9 -5.48 -23.81 15.30
C CYS A 9 -6.89 -23.43 14.80
N GLY A 10 -6.98 -22.89 13.58
CA GLY A 10 -8.23 -22.43 12.95
C GLY A 10 -8.53 -20.93 13.09
N PHE A 11 -7.74 -20.17 13.86
CA PHE A 11 -7.84 -18.70 13.87
C PHE A 11 -6.98 -18.09 12.77
N HIS A 12 -7.55 -17.10 12.08
CA HIS A 12 -6.94 -16.47 10.91
C HIS A 12 -6.87 -14.96 11.09
N PHE A 13 -5.73 -14.38 10.75
CA PHE A 13 -5.60 -12.93 10.71
C PHE A 13 -6.26 -12.37 9.45
N LYS A 14 -7.50 -11.89 9.58
CA LYS A 14 -8.30 -11.30 8.49
C LYS A 14 -8.88 -9.95 8.91
N PRO A 15 -8.03 -8.94 9.17
CA PRO A 15 -8.49 -7.63 9.61
C PRO A 15 -9.26 -6.92 8.50
N THR A 16 -10.29 -6.20 8.89
CA THR A 16 -10.98 -5.21 8.05
C THR A 16 -10.08 -3.99 7.80
N ASP A 17 -10.38 -3.23 6.74
CA ASP A 17 -9.67 -1.97 6.44
C ASP A 17 -9.69 -1.00 7.63
N GLN A 18 -10.78 -1.01 8.39
CA GLN A 18 -10.96 -0.22 9.61
C GLN A 18 -10.07 -0.71 10.75
N GLU A 19 -9.99 -2.02 11.00
CA GLU A 19 -9.11 -2.58 12.04
C GLU A 19 -7.64 -2.29 11.73
N LEU A 20 -7.23 -2.42 10.47
CA LEU A 20 -5.88 -2.09 10.00
C LEU A 20 -5.49 -0.65 10.37
N ILE A 21 -6.40 0.32 10.19
CA ILE A 21 -6.12 1.72 10.51
C ILE A 21 -6.24 1.98 12.01
N HIS A 22 -7.37 1.60 12.62
CA HIS A 22 -7.74 2.00 13.97
C HIS A 22 -6.98 1.22 15.05
N HIS A 23 -6.76 -0.08 14.87
CA HIS A 23 -6.13 -0.94 15.89
C HIS A 23 -4.65 -1.18 15.61
N PHE A 24 -4.23 -1.30 14.34
CA PHE A 24 -2.84 -1.61 14.05
C PHE A 24 -2.01 -0.34 13.78
N LEU A 25 -2.39 0.47 12.80
CA LEU A 25 -1.60 1.66 12.43
C LEU A 25 -1.64 2.75 13.50
N ARG A 26 -2.80 3.04 14.09
CA ARG A 26 -2.91 4.03 15.17
C ARG A 26 -2.10 3.64 16.40
N ASP A 27 -2.17 2.37 16.81
CA ASP A 27 -1.41 1.88 17.96
C ASP A 27 0.09 1.86 17.65
N PHE A 28 0.50 1.57 16.41
CA PHE A 28 1.89 1.72 15.96
C PHE A 28 2.41 3.15 16.14
N LEU A 29 1.62 4.12 15.71
CA LEU A 29 2.00 5.53 15.76
C LEU A 29 1.99 6.10 17.19
N THR A 30 1.11 5.59 18.06
CA THR A 30 0.91 6.12 19.42
C THR A 30 1.76 5.38 20.46
N ASN A 31 1.96 4.07 20.27
CA ASN A 31 2.61 3.20 21.24
C ASN A 31 3.41 2.07 20.55
N ARG A 32 4.55 2.45 19.95
CA ARG A 32 5.49 1.53 19.29
C ARG A 32 5.91 0.33 20.16
N GLN A 33 5.92 0.48 21.50
CA GLN A 33 6.33 -0.59 22.41
C GLN A 33 5.36 -1.78 22.41
N LEU A 34 4.05 -1.56 22.22
CA LEU A 34 3.07 -2.65 22.17
C LEU A 34 3.28 -3.58 20.97
N LEU A 35 3.87 -3.07 19.89
CA LEU A 35 4.11 -3.87 18.69
C LEU A 35 5.41 -4.66 18.74
N LEU A 36 6.25 -4.43 19.75
CA LEU A 36 7.38 -5.30 20.07
C LEU A 36 6.93 -6.55 20.85
N LEU A 37 5.69 -6.57 21.35
CA LEU A 37 5.15 -7.70 22.10
C LEU A 37 4.58 -8.76 21.15
N GLN A 38 4.97 -10.01 21.38
CA GLN A 38 4.35 -11.16 20.74
C GLN A 38 2.86 -11.23 21.15
N PRO A 39 1.93 -11.52 20.21
CA PRO A 39 2.15 -11.95 18.83
C PRO A 39 2.11 -10.81 17.77
N TYR A 40 2.11 -9.53 18.14
CA TYR A 40 1.92 -8.44 17.17
C TYR A 40 3.06 -8.34 16.15
N ASN A 41 4.31 -8.47 16.59
CA ASN A 41 5.49 -8.45 15.71
C ASN A 41 5.59 -9.65 14.77
N THR A 42 4.85 -10.75 14.99
CA THR A 42 4.84 -11.89 14.05
C THR A 42 3.81 -11.72 12.95
N ILE A 43 2.80 -10.89 13.17
CA ILE A 43 1.69 -10.70 12.23
C ILE A 43 1.97 -9.53 11.27
N ILE A 44 2.46 -8.39 11.80
CA ILE A 44 2.77 -7.20 11.00
C ILE A 44 4.21 -6.78 11.30
N GLN A 45 5.04 -6.74 10.27
CA GLN A 45 6.48 -6.47 10.42
C GLN A 45 6.85 -5.07 9.93
N GLU A 46 7.86 -4.44 10.52
CA GLU A 46 8.40 -3.18 9.99
C GLU A 46 9.30 -3.50 8.80
N CYS A 47 9.00 -2.92 7.63
CA CYS A 47 9.73 -3.13 6.39
C CYS A 47 9.75 -1.84 5.59
N ASN A 48 10.94 -1.40 5.16
CA ASN A 48 11.06 -0.30 4.23
C ASN A 48 10.69 -0.77 2.81
N LEU A 49 9.38 -0.86 2.53
CA LEU A 49 8.89 -1.28 1.21
C LEU A 49 9.24 -0.25 0.13
N PHE A 50 9.12 1.04 0.45
CA PHE A 50 9.35 2.12 -0.51
C PHE A 50 10.84 2.44 -0.62
N GLY A 51 11.51 1.76 -1.54
CA GLY A 51 12.97 1.82 -1.71
C GLY A 51 13.67 0.48 -1.46
N ASN A 52 12.92 -0.58 -1.18
CA ASN A 52 13.45 -1.93 -1.21
C ASN A 52 13.97 -2.25 -2.63
N ARG A 53 15.11 -2.96 -2.70
CA ARG A 53 15.72 -3.40 -3.96
C ARG A 53 15.19 -4.75 -4.43
N SER A 54 14.45 -5.45 -3.58
CA SER A 54 13.83 -6.73 -3.89
C SER A 54 12.52 -6.59 -4.64
N GLU A 55 12.26 -7.53 -5.53
CA GLU A 55 10.99 -7.67 -6.23
C GLU A 55 9.89 -8.18 -5.26
N PRO A 56 8.59 -7.98 -5.55
CA PRO A 56 7.51 -8.41 -4.66
C PRO A 56 7.53 -9.90 -4.30
N SER A 57 7.90 -10.79 -5.22
CA SER A 57 8.03 -12.24 -4.97
C SER A 57 9.19 -12.57 -4.02
N GLU A 58 10.32 -11.88 -4.13
CA GLU A 58 11.45 -12.06 -3.22
C GLU A 58 11.08 -11.60 -1.80
N ILE A 59 10.37 -10.47 -1.68
CA ILE A 59 9.81 -10.01 -0.41
C ILE A 59 8.80 -11.05 0.10
N TRP A 60 7.98 -11.60 -0.77
CA TRP A 60 7.01 -12.63 -0.39
C TRP A 60 7.68 -13.87 0.22
N GLU A 61 8.73 -14.37 -0.42
CA GLU A 61 9.49 -15.54 0.03
C GLU A 61 10.26 -15.27 1.31
N ALA A 62 10.88 -14.10 1.44
CA ALA A 62 11.68 -13.71 2.61
C ALA A 62 10.87 -13.62 3.91
N TYR A 63 9.58 -13.29 3.81
CA TYR A 63 8.66 -13.16 4.96
C TYR A 63 7.72 -14.37 5.09
N GLU A 64 8.14 -15.53 4.59
CA GLU A 64 7.43 -16.82 4.71
C GLU A 64 6.01 -16.81 4.13
N GLY A 65 5.78 -16.07 3.03
CA GLY A 65 4.50 -15.92 2.34
C GLY A 65 3.78 -17.23 1.93
N GLY A 66 4.37 -18.41 2.10
CA GLY A 66 3.85 -19.67 1.55
C GLY A 66 3.39 -20.72 2.55
N ALA A 67 3.81 -20.70 3.82
CA ALA A 67 3.68 -21.89 4.67
C ALA A 67 2.68 -21.76 5.84
N GLN A 68 2.42 -20.54 6.33
CA GLN A 68 1.55 -20.32 7.50
C GLN A 68 0.50 -19.20 7.33
N LEU A 69 0.47 -18.52 6.18
CA LEU A 69 -0.42 -17.37 5.95
C LEU A 69 -1.71 -17.79 5.25
N THR A 70 -2.77 -17.88 6.05
CA THR A 70 -4.09 -18.38 5.66
C THR A 70 -4.88 -17.46 4.71
N ASP A 71 -4.38 -16.25 4.45
CA ASP A 71 -5.06 -15.23 3.62
C ASP A 71 -4.21 -14.72 2.45
N GLN A 72 -3.11 -15.42 2.13
CA GLN A 72 -2.23 -15.08 1.00
C GLN A 72 -1.84 -13.59 0.97
N SER A 73 -1.65 -13.00 2.16
CA SER A 73 -1.28 -11.59 2.33
C SER A 73 -0.17 -11.43 3.36
N LEU A 74 0.75 -10.51 3.09
CA LEU A 74 1.75 -10.03 4.04
C LEU A 74 1.41 -8.61 4.48
N TYR A 75 1.68 -8.30 5.74
CA TYR A 75 1.36 -7.01 6.35
C TYR A 75 2.64 -6.34 6.85
N PHE A 76 2.80 -5.07 6.52
CA PHE A 76 3.98 -4.30 6.85
C PHE A 76 3.65 -2.92 7.39
N PHE A 77 4.44 -2.44 8.35
CA PHE A 77 4.58 -1.00 8.59
C PHE A 77 5.73 -0.49 7.72
N SER A 78 5.48 0.52 6.91
CA SER A 78 6.50 1.14 6.05
C SER A 78 6.52 2.64 6.23
N GLU A 79 7.72 3.18 6.34
CA GLU A 79 7.94 4.62 6.25
C GLU A 79 7.74 5.08 4.81
N LEU A 80 7.02 6.19 4.65
CA LEU A 80 6.78 6.85 3.37
C LEU A 80 8.06 7.55 2.93
N LYS A 81 8.52 7.22 1.74
CA LYS A 81 9.65 7.91 1.12
C LYS A 81 9.15 9.08 0.27
N LYS A 82 9.43 10.31 0.66
CA LYS A 82 9.08 11.50 -0.16
C LYS A 82 10.10 11.69 -1.29
N LEU A 83 9.64 12.05 -2.49
CA LEU A 83 10.54 12.38 -3.60
C LEU A 83 11.39 13.63 -3.30
N ASN A 84 10.80 14.59 -2.59
CA ASN A 84 11.45 15.82 -2.14
C ASN A 84 11.14 16.03 -0.65
N PRO A 85 12.07 16.54 0.18
CA PRO A 85 11.83 16.75 1.62
C PRO A 85 10.57 17.59 1.94
N MET A 86 10.25 18.57 1.09
CA MET A 86 9.08 19.45 1.22
C MET A 86 7.89 19.03 0.33
N GLY A 87 8.03 17.94 -0.43
CA GLY A 87 7.03 17.49 -1.39
C GLY A 87 5.96 16.59 -0.77
N SER A 88 4.79 16.54 -1.38
CA SER A 88 3.70 15.61 -1.04
C SER A 88 3.75 14.29 -1.83
N HIS A 89 4.59 14.23 -2.87
CA HIS A 89 4.71 13.05 -3.72
C HIS A 89 5.60 11.99 -3.06
N ILE A 90 5.03 10.80 -2.91
CA ILE A 90 5.72 9.63 -2.35
C ILE A 90 6.39 8.86 -3.49
N ASP A 91 7.67 8.59 -3.33
CA ASP A 91 8.46 7.68 -4.15
C ASP A 91 8.00 6.25 -3.90
N ARG A 92 7.46 5.62 -4.93
CA ARG A 92 6.93 4.25 -4.87
C ARG A 92 7.74 3.27 -5.71
N LYS A 93 8.97 3.64 -6.06
CA LYS A 93 9.91 2.74 -6.74
C LYS A 93 10.36 1.63 -5.79
N ILE A 94 10.51 0.43 -6.34
CA ILE A 94 10.92 -0.78 -5.63
C ILE A 94 11.57 -1.75 -6.63
N GLY A 95 12.31 -2.74 -6.15
CA GLY A 95 12.90 -3.76 -7.00
C GLY A 95 14.03 -3.21 -7.88
N SER A 96 14.36 -3.96 -8.93
CA SER A 96 15.39 -3.57 -9.90
C SER A 96 14.80 -2.68 -11.01
N GLY A 97 14.03 -1.66 -10.62
CA GLY A 97 13.42 -0.70 -11.55
C GLY A 97 11.89 -0.71 -11.60
N GLY A 98 11.23 -1.47 -10.72
CA GLY A 98 9.78 -1.50 -10.62
C GLY A 98 9.16 -0.32 -9.87
N THR A 99 7.84 -0.23 -9.95
CA THR A 99 7.05 0.82 -9.27
C THR A 99 5.66 0.33 -8.88
N TRP A 100 5.17 0.80 -7.74
CA TRP A 100 3.77 0.64 -7.37
C TRP A 100 2.91 1.70 -8.06
N ASN A 101 2.13 1.28 -9.05
CA ASN A 101 1.28 2.15 -9.85
C ASN A 101 -0.18 2.04 -9.41
N ILE A 102 -0.86 3.17 -9.18
CA ILE A 102 -2.25 3.18 -8.69
C ILE A 102 -3.28 2.74 -9.76
N GLY A 103 -2.87 2.72 -11.03
CA GLY A 103 -3.71 2.34 -12.16
C GLY A 103 -4.98 3.18 -12.23
N LYS A 104 -6.13 2.51 -12.32
CA LYS A 104 -7.47 3.11 -12.30
C LYS A 104 -8.13 3.08 -10.92
N ALA A 105 -7.45 2.57 -9.90
CA ALA A 105 -8.03 2.42 -8.57
C ALA A 105 -8.18 3.81 -7.92
N VAL A 106 -9.34 4.06 -7.31
CA VAL A 106 -9.62 5.29 -6.57
C VAL A 106 -9.28 5.05 -5.10
N ALA A 107 -8.71 6.06 -4.45
CA ALA A 107 -8.48 6.02 -3.02
C ALA A 107 -9.82 5.86 -2.28
N THR A 108 -9.90 4.89 -1.36
CA THR A 108 -11.11 4.56 -0.62
C THR A 108 -11.02 5.10 0.79
N TRP A 109 -11.95 5.97 1.17
CA TRP A 109 -12.03 6.53 2.51
C TRP A 109 -12.52 5.47 3.49
N VAL A 110 -11.83 5.33 4.62
CA VAL A 110 -12.17 4.33 5.64
C VAL A 110 -12.77 5.03 6.84
N ASN A 111 -14.00 4.69 7.18
CA ASN A 111 -14.73 5.22 8.34
C ASN A 111 -14.37 4.44 9.61
N GLY A 112 -14.57 5.08 10.77
CA GLY A 112 -14.35 4.48 12.08
C GLY A 112 -15.56 3.70 12.60
N THR A 113 -15.36 3.00 13.73
CA THR A 113 -16.39 2.22 14.43
C THR A 113 -17.37 3.08 15.24
N ASP A 114 -17.03 4.33 15.51
CA ASP A 114 -17.77 5.24 16.39
C ASP A 114 -19.07 5.77 15.76
N GLY A 115 -19.41 5.31 14.55
CA GLY A 115 -20.56 5.78 13.78
C GLY A 115 -20.38 7.19 13.24
N SER A 116 -19.18 7.76 13.38
CA SER A 116 -18.90 9.11 12.91
C SER A 116 -18.85 9.16 11.38
N PRO A 117 -19.48 10.18 10.76
CA PRO A 117 -19.56 10.27 9.31
C PRO A 117 -18.25 10.69 8.65
N SER A 118 -17.16 10.94 9.40
CA SER A 118 -15.88 11.28 8.77
C SER A 118 -14.80 10.23 8.95
N PRO A 119 -13.98 10.06 7.91
CA PRO A 119 -13.07 8.94 7.80
C PRO A 119 -11.93 9.06 8.80
N ILE A 120 -11.48 7.90 9.28
CA ILE A 120 -10.29 7.75 10.12
C ILE A 120 -9.02 7.64 9.27
N GLY A 121 -9.15 7.34 7.98
CA GLY A 121 -8.02 7.21 7.10
C GLY A 121 -8.39 6.96 5.64
N LEU A 122 -7.39 6.55 4.86
CA LEU A 122 -7.50 6.37 3.43
C LEU A 122 -6.75 5.11 3.00
N LYS A 123 -7.37 4.33 2.12
CA LYS A 123 -6.78 3.16 1.47
C LYS A 123 -6.48 3.45 0.01
N ARG A 124 -5.28 3.12 -0.44
CA ARG A 124 -4.88 3.16 -1.86
C ARG A 124 -4.41 1.80 -2.30
N THR A 125 -4.94 1.29 -3.40
CA THR A 125 -4.49 0.01 -3.97
C THR A 125 -3.62 0.27 -5.19
N PHE A 126 -2.41 -0.27 -5.17
CA PHE A 126 -1.45 -0.19 -6.24
C PHE A 126 -1.24 -1.57 -6.88
N CYS A 127 -0.82 -1.56 -8.14
CA CYS A 127 -0.41 -2.72 -8.90
C CYS A 127 1.06 -2.57 -9.27
N TYR A 128 1.83 -3.64 -9.08
CA TYR A 128 3.25 -3.63 -9.40
C TYR A 128 3.47 -3.54 -10.92
N LYS A 129 4.41 -2.69 -11.33
CA LYS A 129 4.81 -2.51 -12.74
C LYS A 129 6.32 -2.56 -12.88
N ASN A 130 6.80 -3.48 -13.71
CA ASN A 130 8.19 -3.59 -14.14
C ASN A 130 8.25 -4.36 -15.47
N GLU A 131 8.39 -3.66 -16.60
CA GLU A 131 8.38 -4.25 -17.94
C GLU A 131 9.68 -5.08 -18.17
N GLY A 132 9.65 -6.35 -17.77
CA GLY A 132 10.80 -7.25 -17.81
C GLY A 132 10.86 -8.22 -16.62
N SER A 133 10.10 -7.95 -15.56
CA SER A 133 9.97 -8.83 -14.40
C SER A 133 8.78 -9.78 -14.54
N GLU A 134 8.95 -11.02 -14.09
CA GLU A 134 7.86 -11.99 -13.96
C GLU A 134 6.77 -11.53 -12.99
N ASP A 135 7.10 -10.61 -12.08
CA ASP A 135 6.16 -10.04 -11.11
C ASP A 135 5.24 -8.97 -11.69
N ASN A 136 5.51 -8.50 -12.91
CA ASN A 136 4.78 -7.41 -13.53
C ASN A 136 3.27 -7.66 -13.58
N GLY A 137 2.51 -6.80 -12.90
CA GLY A 137 1.06 -6.88 -12.83
C GLY A 137 0.48 -8.07 -12.05
N ARG A 138 1.33 -8.87 -11.40
CA ARG A 138 0.92 -10.03 -10.58
C ARG A 138 0.76 -9.72 -9.10
N TRP A 139 1.19 -8.53 -8.66
CA TRP A 139 1.18 -8.13 -7.26
C TRP A 139 0.38 -6.86 -7.03
N LEU A 140 -0.33 -6.83 -5.90
CA LEU A 140 -1.08 -5.70 -5.40
C LEU A 140 -0.52 -5.26 -4.04
N LEU A 141 -0.52 -3.95 -3.82
CA LEU A 141 -0.18 -3.34 -2.55
C LEU A 141 -1.34 -2.45 -2.10
N ASP A 142 -1.99 -2.78 -0.99
CA ASP A 142 -2.93 -1.86 -0.35
C ASP A 142 -2.18 -1.05 0.71
N GLU A 143 -2.14 0.27 0.54
CA GLU A 143 -1.55 1.24 1.46
C GLU A 143 -2.66 1.89 2.29
N TYR A 144 -2.52 1.87 3.61
CA TYR A 144 -3.46 2.46 4.56
C TYR A 144 -2.77 3.60 5.30
N SER A 145 -3.35 4.80 5.24
CA SER A 145 -2.88 5.98 5.97
C SER A 145 -3.90 6.44 7.01
N LEU A 146 -3.42 6.77 8.22
CA LEU A 146 -4.22 7.34 9.29
C LEU A 146 -4.34 8.87 9.13
N PHE A 147 -5.50 9.44 9.49
CA PHE A 147 -5.64 10.88 9.66
C PHE A 147 -5.49 11.30 11.12
N ALA A 148 -4.77 12.39 11.35
CA ALA A 148 -4.58 12.96 12.68
C ALA A 148 -5.86 13.61 13.23
N SER A 149 -6.77 14.02 12.33
CA SER A 149 -8.02 14.65 12.69
C SER A 149 -9.10 14.41 11.63
N HIS A 150 -10.33 14.76 11.99
CA HIS A 150 -11.50 14.59 11.14
C HIS A 150 -11.40 15.38 9.83
N ARG A 151 -11.52 14.69 8.69
CA ARG A 151 -11.52 15.32 7.37
C ARG A 151 -12.95 15.61 6.91
N LYS A 152 -13.31 16.89 6.86
CA LYS A 152 -14.61 17.34 6.32
C LYS A 152 -14.66 17.29 4.78
N ASN A 153 -13.51 17.30 4.12
CA ASN A 153 -13.38 17.35 2.67
C ASN A 153 -12.77 16.06 2.14
N TYR A 154 -13.59 15.25 1.46
CA TYR A 154 -13.21 14.00 0.79
C TYR A 154 -12.31 14.19 -0.46
N ARG A 155 -11.64 15.34 -0.57
CA ARG A 155 -10.57 15.62 -1.55
C ARG A 155 -9.20 15.74 -0.90
N ASP A 156 -9.17 15.89 0.43
CA ASP A 156 -7.95 16.18 1.18
C ASP A 156 -7.22 14.89 1.57
N SER A 157 -6.45 14.35 0.63
CA SER A 157 -5.86 13.01 0.71
C SER A 157 -4.39 12.98 1.17
N ARG A 158 -3.91 14.06 1.79
CA ARG A 158 -2.52 14.18 2.27
C ARG A 158 -2.27 13.24 3.45
N TYR A 159 -1.02 12.80 3.59
CA TYR A 159 -0.57 12.03 4.73
C TYR A 159 -0.33 12.97 5.91
N ASP A 160 -0.83 12.59 7.08
CA ASP A 160 -0.55 13.30 8.34
C ASP A 160 0.64 12.69 9.09
N PHE A 161 1.03 11.47 8.75
CA PHE A 161 2.11 10.72 9.36
C PHE A 161 3.06 10.18 8.29
N ASP A 162 4.32 9.97 8.66
CA ASP A 162 5.34 9.43 7.77
C ASP A 162 5.31 7.90 7.68
N TYR A 163 4.41 7.21 8.37
CA TYR A 163 4.25 5.75 8.29
C TYR A 163 2.86 5.37 7.79
N VAL A 164 2.83 4.26 7.05
CA VAL A 164 1.61 3.62 6.55
C VAL A 164 1.65 2.13 6.88
N LEU A 165 0.47 1.52 6.93
CA LEU A 165 0.34 0.08 6.93
C LEU A 165 0.15 -0.38 5.48
N CYS A 166 0.88 -1.41 5.07
CA CYS A 166 0.86 -1.97 3.74
C CYS A 166 0.40 -3.43 3.80
N ARG A 167 -0.48 -3.83 2.87
CA ARG A 167 -0.88 -5.22 2.65
C ARG A 167 -0.44 -5.66 1.26
N LEU A 168 0.59 -6.50 1.18
CA LEU A 168 1.11 -7.07 -0.06
C LEU A 168 0.37 -8.38 -0.38
N ARG A 169 -0.14 -8.51 -1.61
CA ARG A 169 -0.94 -9.67 -2.04
C ARG A 169 -0.65 -10.06 -3.48
N LYS A 170 -0.69 -11.35 -3.76
CA LYS A 170 -0.64 -11.85 -5.14
C LYS A 170 -2.04 -11.73 -5.76
N LYS A 171 -2.10 -11.34 -7.02
CA LYS A 171 -3.34 -11.29 -7.79
C LYS A 171 -3.73 -12.71 -8.17
N ASP A 172 -4.94 -13.12 -7.82
CA ASP A 172 -5.47 -14.43 -8.23
C ASP A 172 -5.44 -14.56 -9.75
N GLY A 173 -4.94 -15.70 -10.23
CA GLY A 173 -4.76 -16.02 -11.64
C GLY A 173 -6.05 -16.16 -12.46
N SER A 174 -7.21 -15.77 -11.92
CA SER A 174 -8.50 -15.84 -12.63
C SER A 174 -8.55 -14.81 -13.78
N LEU A 175 -8.02 -15.21 -14.94
CA LEU A 175 -8.45 -14.99 -16.34
C LEU A 175 -9.13 -13.69 -16.80
N ASN A 176 -9.19 -12.62 -16.00
CA ASN A 176 -9.65 -11.32 -16.48
C ASN A 176 -8.45 -10.52 -16.98
N LYS A 177 -8.07 -10.86 -18.22
CA LYS A 177 -7.17 -10.15 -19.14
C LYS A 177 -7.74 -8.76 -19.48
N ARG A 178 -8.01 -7.91 -18.49
CA ARG A 178 -8.19 -6.47 -18.71
C ARG A 178 -6.81 -5.84 -18.65
N LYS A 179 -6.21 -5.73 -19.83
CA LYS A 179 -5.00 -4.96 -20.12
C LYS A 179 -5.05 -3.63 -19.37
N CYS A 180 -4.10 -3.41 -18.49
CA CYS A 180 -3.75 -2.07 -18.04
C CYS A 180 -2.99 -1.43 -19.21
N SER A 181 -3.71 -0.89 -20.18
CA SER A 181 -3.13 -0.14 -21.28
C SER A 181 -2.64 1.20 -20.76
N THR A 182 -1.32 1.36 -20.75
CA THR A 182 -0.62 2.63 -20.70
C THR A 182 -1.06 3.46 -21.91
N SER A 183 -1.59 4.66 -21.68
CA SER A 183 -1.70 5.69 -22.71
C SER A 183 -0.78 6.83 -22.27
N GLU A 184 0.48 6.73 -22.67
CA GLU A 184 1.35 7.89 -22.82
C GLU A 184 0.94 8.56 -24.13
N ASP A 185 0.28 9.71 -24.06
CA ASP A 185 0.24 10.63 -25.20
C ASP A 185 1.15 11.81 -24.90
N GLN A 186 2.16 11.90 -25.76
CA GLN A 186 3.18 12.92 -25.80
C GLN A 186 2.56 14.30 -26.04
N ALA A 187 2.73 15.20 -25.07
CA ALA A 187 2.65 16.63 -25.33
C ALA A 187 4.00 17.11 -25.89
N THR A 188 4.14 17.14 -27.22
CA THR A 188 5.20 17.92 -27.86
C THR A 188 4.68 19.32 -28.21
N SER A 189 5.34 20.29 -27.58
CA SER A 189 5.24 21.73 -27.78
C SER A 189 5.53 22.16 -29.22
N SER A 190 4.81 23.16 -29.76
CA SER A 190 5.36 24.50 -30.12
C SER A 190 4.65 25.22 -31.30
N LYS A 191 4.25 26.48 -31.02
CA LYS A 191 4.32 27.70 -31.87
C LYS A 191 3.33 27.93 -33.04
N LYS A 192 2.31 28.73 -32.74
CA LYS A 192 2.02 30.10 -33.25
C LYS A 192 2.43 30.43 -34.71
N LYS A 193 1.44 30.63 -35.59
CA LYS A 193 1.46 31.72 -36.58
C LYS A 193 0.03 32.12 -37.02
N LYS A 194 -0.20 33.43 -37.00
CA LYS A 194 -1.34 34.20 -37.51
C LYS A 194 -1.22 34.37 -39.03
N CYS A 195 -2.34 34.47 -39.75
CA CYS A 195 -2.64 35.40 -40.87
C CYS A 195 -3.96 35.00 -41.58
N ASP A 196 -4.97 35.87 -41.43
CA ASP A 196 -5.85 36.57 -42.41
C ASP A 196 -6.31 35.93 -43.75
N ASP A 197 -7.53 36.36 -44.13
CA ASP A 197 -8.27 36.36 -45.42
C ASP A 197 -8.67 34.98 -46.00
N GLU A 198 -9.91 34.73 -46.45
CA GLU A 198 -10.81 35.52 -47.32
C GLU A 198 -12.30 35.20 -47.02
#